data_AF-A0A1M5LTM0-F1
#
_entry.id   AF-A0A1M5LTM0-F1
#
_cell.length_a   1.000
_cell.length_b   1.000
_cell.length_c   1.000
_cell.angle_alpha   90.00
_cell.angle_beta   90.00
_cell.angle_gamma   90.00
#
_symmetry.space_group_name_H-M   'P 1'
#
loop_
_entity.id
_entity.type
_entity.pdbx_description
1 polymer ?
#
loop_
_entity_poly.entity_id
_entity_poly.type
_entity_poly.pdbx_seq_one_letter_code
_entity_poly.pdbx_strand_id
1 'polypeptide(L)'
;MQFTIHHIDDWQNIADTVVSTLQHNILLLKGNLGAGKTTFTQFLLKNLGSTDEVNSPTYSIVNEYNTQKGKVYHFDLYRLKNIEEVYDIGIEEYLDNAFLCIIEWPEVYEEDLYGLKYHEMSILNTGDNREISFE
;
A
#
# COMPACT_ATOMS: atom_id res chain seq x y z
N MET A 1 -15.68 -2.08 -0.82
CA MET A 1 -15.77 -3.12 -1.86
C MET A 1 -15.21 -4.43 -1.30
N GLN A 2 -15.72 -5.58 -1.72
CA GLN A 2 -15.28 -6.89 -1.23
C GLN A 2 -14.85 -7.77 -2.41
N PHE A 3 -13.73 -8.48 -2.26
CA PHE A 3 -13.17 -9.37 -3.29
C PHE A 3 -12.68 -10.67 -2.66
N THR A 4 -12.57 -11.70 -3.51
CA THR A 4 -11.96 -12.98 -3.16
C THR A 4 -10.93 -13.33 -4.21
N ILE A 5 -9.75 -13.78 -3.77
CA ILE A 5 -8.66 -14.22 -4.64
C ILE A 5 -8.52 -15.73 -4.53
N HIS A 6 -8.62 -16.39 -5.68
CA HIS A 6 -8.37 -17.81 -5.89
C HIS A 6 -7.06 -18.04 -6.66
N HIS A 7 -6.70 -17.11 -7.55
CA HIS A 7 -5.53 -17.19 -8.42
C HIS A 7 -4.76 -15.87 -8.46
N ILE A 8 -3.47 -15.93 -8.81
CA ILE A 8 -2.60 -14.75 -8.87
C ILE A 8 -3.15 -13.67 -9.81
N ASP A 9 -3.82 -14.07 -10.90
CA ASP A 9 -4.36 -13.14 -11.88
C ASP A 9 -5.57 -12.34 -11.36
N ASP A 10 -6.21 -12.78 -10.27
CA ASP A 10 -7.33 -12.04 -9.66
C ASP A 10 -6.88 -10.68 -9.09
N TRP A 11 -5.60 -10.55 -8.72
CA TRP A 11 -5.02 -9.28 -8.29
C TRP A 11 -5.12 -8.19 -9.35
N GLN A 12 -5.05 -8.56 -10.63
CA GLN A 12 -5.14 -7.61 -11.74
C GLN A 12 -6.50 -6.90 -11.73
N ASN A 13 -7.59 -7.65 -11.55
CA ASN A 13 -8.95 -7.09 -11.51
C ASN A 13 -9.15 -6.16 -10.31
N ILE A 14 -8.57 -6.51 -9.16
CA ILE A 14 -8.62 -5.69 -7.95
C ILE A 14 -7.82 -4.40 -8.16
N ALA A 15 -6.62 -4.51 -8.74
CA ALA A 15 -5.78 -3.35 -9.03
C ALA A 15 -6.45 -2.41 -10.04
N ASP A 16 -7.09 -2.93 -11.09
CA ASP A 16 -7.85 -2.13 -12.06
C ASP A 16 -8.99 -1.35 -11.36
N THR A 17 -9.71 -2.04 -10.48
CA THR A 17 -10.79 -1.44 -9.69
C THR A 17 -10.25 -0.33 -8.79
N VAL A 18 -9.22 -0.61 -7.99
CA VAL A 18 -8.62 0.36 -7.06
C VAL A 18 -8.11 1.59 -7.81
N VAL A 19 -7.34 1.43 -8.91
CA VAL A 19 -6.85 2.57 -9.71
C VAL A 19 -7.98 3.46 -10.21
N SER A 20 -9.12 2.88 -10.59
CA SER A 20 -10.27 3.63 -11.07
C SER A 20 -11.03 4.39 -9.95
N THR A 21 -10.84 3.98 -8.70
CA THR A 21 -11.55 4.53 -7.54
C THR A 21 -10.69 5.34 -6.58
N LEU A 22 -9.36 5.38 -6.78
CA LEU A 22 -8.47 6.21 -5.97
C LEU A 22 -8.88 7.69 -6.05
N GLN A 23 -9.19 8.26 -4.89
CA GLN A 23 -9.54 9.67 -4.70
C GLN A 23 -8.55 10.43 -3.82
N HIS A 24 -7.68 9.70 -3.12
CA HIS A 24 -6.73 10.22 -2.14
C HIS A 24 -5.37 9.63 -2.43
N ASN A 25 -4.33 10.34 -2.04
CA ASN A 25 -2.94 9.96 -2.27
C ASN A 25 -2.39 9.05 -1.16
N ILE A 26 -3.20 8.60 -0.21
CA ILE A 26 -2.78 7.67 0.84
C ILE A 26 -3.58 6.37 0.69
N LEU A 27 -2.88 5.25 0.61
CA LEU A 27 -3.44 3.92 0.55
C LEU A 27 -2.80 3.05 1.63
N LEU A 28 -3.60 2.64 2.61
CA LEU A 28 -3.18 1.78 3.69
C LEU A 28 -3.39 0.32 3.31
N LEU A 29 -2.37 -0.52 3.50
CA LEU A 29 -2.44 -1.96 3.26
C LEU A 29 -2.28 -2.71 4.59
N LYS A 30 -3.37 -3.29 5.08
CA LYS A 30 -3.43 -4.09 6.30
C LYS A 30 -3.55 -5.58 5.97
N GLY A 31 -3.03 -6.41 6.86
CA GLY A 31 -3.12 -7.86 6.74
C GLY A 31 -1.87 -8.56 7.28
N ASN A 32 -2.01 -9.84 7.60
CA ASN A 32 -0.95 -10.63 8.22
C ASN A 32 0.31 -10.75 7.34
N LEU A 33 1.40 -11.28 7.91
CA LEU A 33 2.61 -11.60 7.16
C LEU A 33 2.27 -12.62 6.04
N GLY A 34 2.74 -12.35 4.83
CA GLY A 34 2.38 -13.17 3.66
C GLY A 34 0.94 -13.00 3.19
N ALA A 35 0.20 -11.98 3.65
CA ALA A 35 -1.15 -11.64 3.16
C ALA A 35 -1.18 -11.18 1.69
N GLY A 36 -0.04 -10.86 1.08
CA GLY A 36 0.02 -10.44 -0.33
C GLY A 36 -0.07 -8.93 -0.52
N LYS A 37 0.19 -8.13 0.53
CA LYS A 37 0.27 -6.66 0.46
C LYS A 37 1.24 -6.19 -0.63
N THR A 38 2.51 -6.62 -0.57
CA THR A 38 3.49 -6.30 -1.62
C THR A 38 3.10 -6.85 -3.00
N THR A 39 2.46 -8.03 -3.06
CA THR A 39 1.94 -8.57 -4.33
C THR A 39 0.91 -7.63 -4.94
N PHE A 40 -0.03 -7.14 -4.13
CA PHE A 40 -0.98 -6.12 -4.58
C PHE A 40 -0.27 -4.85 -5.07
N THR A 41 0.73 -4.35 -4.33
CA THR A 41 1.53 -3.19 -4.72
C THR A 41 2.19 -3.36 -6.09
N GLN A 42 2.68 -4.56 -6.42
CA GLN A 42 3.24 -4.88 -7.75
C GLN A 42 2.22 -4.71 -8.87
N PHE A 43 1.02 -5.28 -8.71
CA PHE A 43 -0.06 -5.14 -9.70
C PHE A 43 -0.54 -3.68 -9.80
N LEU A 44 -0.67 -2.99 -8.67
CA LEU A 44 -1.09 -1.59 -8.62
C LEU A 44 -0.12 -0.68 -9.37
N LEU A 45 1.19 -0.80 -9.10
CA LEU A 45 2.22 0.03 -9.75
C LEU A 45 2.34 -0.25 -11.25
N LYS A 46 2.21 -1.52 -11.66
CA LYS A 46 2.14 -1.89 -13.07
C LYS A 46 0.95 -1.21 -13.75
N ASN A 47 -0.22 -1.18 -13.11
CA ASN A 47 -1.40 -0.51 -13.63
C ASN A 47 -1.29 1.01 -13.68
N LEU A 48 -0.54 1.60 -12.75
CA LEU A 48 -0.18 3.01 -12.78
C LEU A 48 0.89 3.33 -13.84
N GLY A 49 1.39 2.31 -14.56
CA GLY A 49 2.33 2.45 -15.66
C GLY A 49 3.79 2.59 -15.21
N SER A 50 4.12 2.18 -13.98
CA SER A 50 5.52 2.04 -13.55
C SER A 50 6.18 0.87 -14.26
N THR A 51 7.44 1.05 -14.64
CA THR A 51 8.31 -0.01 -15.18
C THR A 51 9.35 -0.48 -14.17
N ASP A 52 9.30 0.06 -12.94
CA ASP A 52 10.29 -0.22 -11.91
C ASP A 52 10.06 -1.61 -11.31
N GLU A 53 11.12 -2.22 -10.80
CA GLU A 53 11.03 -3.49 -10.10
C GLU A 53 10.50 -3.26 -8.68
N VAL A 54 9.33 -3.81 -8.39
CA VAL A 54 8.64 -3.59 -7.11
C VAL A 54 8.94 -4.73 -6.15
N ASN A 55 9.63 -4.40 -5.07
CA ASN A 55 9.99 -5.30 -3.98
C ASN A 55 9.53 -4.71 -2.64
N SER A 56 9.36 -5.57 -1.63
CA SER A 56 8.97 -5.11 -0.29
C SER A 56 10.10 -4.27 0.33
N PRO A 57 9.82 -3.05 0.80
CA PRO A 57 10.79 -2.16 1.41
C PRO A 57 11.07 -2.51 2.88
N THR A 58 10.84 -3.74 3.35
CA THR A 58 11.03 -4.12 4.77
C THR A 58 12.40 -3.72 5.35
N TYR A 59 13.47 -3.62 4.54
CA TYR A 59 14.79 -3.18 4.99
C TYR A 59 15.09 -1.70 4.67
N SER A 60 14.62 -1.19 3.54
CA SER A 60 14.79 0.22 3.15
C SER A 60 13.79 1.16 3.85
N ILE A 61 12.75 0.58 4.45
CA ILE A 61 11.54 1.21 5.01
C ILE A 61 10.67 1.87 3.94
N VAL A 62 11.28 2.56 2.98
CA VAL A 62 10.61 3.20 1.84
C VAL A 62 11.31 2.86 0.53
N ASN A 63 10.51 2.59 -0.50
CA ASN A 63 10.95 2.58 -1.91
C ASN A 63 10.22 3.69 -2.69
N GLU A 64 10.91 4.28 -3.66
CA GLU A 64 10.35 5.26 -4.59
C GLU A 64 10.17 4.62 -5.97
N TYR A 65 9.02 4.86 -6.59
CA TYR A 65 8.70 4.40 -7.93
C TYR A 65 8.18 5.54 -8.81
N ASN A 66 8.59 5.53 -10.07
CA ASN A 66 8.15 6.51 -11.06
C ASN A 66 6.91 6.00 -11.79
N THR A 67 5.91 6.88 -11.93
CA THR A 67 4.73 6.66 -12.79
C THR A 67 4.49 7.89 -13.65
N GLN A 68 3.65 7.75 -14.68
CA GLN A 68 3.26 8.89 -15.52
C GLN A 68 2.50 9.99 -14.76
N LYS A 69 1.90 9.65 -13.61
CA LYS A 69 1.10 10.58 -12.79
C LYS A 69 1.92 11.27 -11.70
N GLY A 70 3.16 10.84 -11.47
CA GLY A 70 4.04 11.34 -10.43
C GLY A 70 4.70 10.22 -9.63
N LYS A 71 5.37 10.59 -8.54
CA LYS A 71 6.08 9.64 -7.68
C LYS A 71 5.11 8.85 -6.81
N VAL A 72 5.36 7.55 -6.71
CA VAL A 72 4.70 6.67 -5.75
C VAL A 72 5.71 6.25 -4.70
N TYR A 73 5.36 6.40 -3.43
CA TYR A 73 6.18 5.95 -2.32
C TYR A 73 5.53 4.74 -1.68
N HIS A 74 6.32 3.71 -1.45
CA HIS A 74 5.88 2.48 -0.81
C HIS A 74 6.62 2.33 0.51
N PHE A 75 5.88 2.40 1.60
CA PHE A 75 6.36 2.23 2.96
C PHE A 75 5.99 0.83 3.47
N ASP A 76 6.89 0.22 4.23
CA ASP A 76 6.62 -0.96 5.04
C ASP A 76 7.07 -0.67 6.48
N LEU A 77 6.10 -0.37 7.34
CA LEU A 77 6.36 0.04 8.72
C LEU A 77 6.39 -1.15 9.69
N TYR A 78 6.36 -2.40 9.20
CA TYR A 78 6.32 -3.62 10.03
C TYR A 78 7.39 -3.69 11.12
N ARG A 79 8.56 -3.10 10.87
CA ARG A 79 9.71 -3.12 11.79
C ARG A 79 9.80 -1.91 12.72
N LEU A 80 9.03 -0.86 12.42
CA LEU A 80 9.05 0.33 13.25
C LEU A 80 8.27 0.06 14.52
N LYS A 81 8.82 0.51 15.65
CA LYS A 81 8.28 0.15 16.97
C LYS A 81 7.39 1.22 17.58
N ASN A 82 7.55 2.45 17.12
CA ASN A 82 6.89 3.61 17.67
C ASN A 82 6.85 4.72 16.60
N ILE A 83 6.08 5.75 16.91
CA ILE A 83 5.87 6.89 16.04
C ILE A 83 7.14 7.73 15.82
N GLU A 84 8.05 7.79 16.79
CA GLU A 84 9.30 8.56 16.67
C GLU A 84 10.16 8.02 15.52
N GLU A 85 10.26 6.69 15.37
CA GLU A 85 10.96 6.06 14.25
C GLU A 85 10.29 6.37 12.89
N VAL A 86 8.97 6.60 12.87
CA VAL A 86 8.22 7.02 11.66
C VAL A 86 8.49 8.50 11.34
N TYR A 87 8.68 9.34 12.34
CA TYR A 87 9.07 10.73 12.13
C TYR A 87 10.52 10.87 11.66
N ASP A 88 11.42 10.03 12.17
CA ASP A 88 12.83 10.02 11.78
C ASP A 88 13.05 9.67 10.29
N ILE A 89 12.13 8.92 9.67
CA ILE A 89 12.16 8.65 8.22
C ILE A 89 11.63 9.82 7.39
N GLY A 90 10.99 10.82 8.02
CA GLY A 90 10.43 11.99 7.35
C GLY A 90 9.17 11.70 6.53
N ILE A 91 8.31 10.76 6.97
CA ILE A 91 7.15 10.29 6.19
C ILE A 91 6.24 11.43 5.71
N GLU A 92 6.09 12.50 6.50
CA GLU A 92 5.22 13.64 6.23
C GLU A 92 5.57 14.35 4.91
N GLU A 93 6.86 14.53 4.64
CA GLU A 93 7.32 15.17 3.39
C GLU A 93 6.93 14.35 2.16
N TYR A 94 6.87 13.02 2.28
CA TYR A 94 6.44 12.16 1.20
C TYR A 94 4.93 12.26 0.98
N LEU A 95 4.13 12.24 2.05
CA LEU A 95 2.68 12.35 1.96
C LEU A 95 2.24 13.63 1.23
N ASP A 96 2.94 14.74 1.43
CA ASP A 96 2.62 16.01 0.79
C ASP A 96 2.99 16.09 -0.70
N ASN A 97 4.00 15.32 -1.14
CA ASN A 97 4.59 15.45 -2.47
C ASN A 97 4.30 14.25 -3.40
N ALA A 98 3.69 13.19 -2.88
CA ALA A 98 3.40 11.98 -3.64
C ALA A 98 2.18 12.12 -4.55
N PHE A 99 2.24 11.43 -5.69
CA PHE A 99 1.02 11.04 -6.39
C PHE A 99 0.25 9.98 -5.57
N LEU A 100 0.98 9.02 -4.97
CA LEU A 100 0.40 8.00 -4.09
C LEU A 100 1.45 7.53 -3.06
N CYS A 101 1.05 7.41 -1.81
CA CYS A 101 1.77 6.75 -0.73
C CYS A 101 1.04 5.45 -0.38
N ILE A 102 1.71 4.34 -0.56
CA ILE A 102 1.25 2.99 -0.21
C ILE A 102 1.93 2.64 1.10
N ILE A 103 1.16 2.46 2.18
CA ILE A 103 1.70 2.20 3.52
C ILE A 103 1.27 0.80 3.96
N GLU A 104 2.21 -0.15 3.95
CA GLU A 104 2.02 -1.45 4.57
C GLU A 104 2.24 -1.37 6.08
N TRP A 105 1.40 -2.08 6.83
CA TRP A 105 1.44 -2.12 8.30
C TRP A 105 1.37 -0.72 8.94
N PRO A 106 0.29 0.03 8.70
CA PRO A 106 0.17 1.40 9.15
C PRO A 106 -0.01 1.54 10.68
N GLU A 107 -0.10 0.44 11.44
CA GLU A 107 -0.61 0.44 12.83
C GLU A 107 0.14 1.41 13.77
N VAL A 108 1.44 1.60 13.57
CA VAL A 108 2.27 2.53 14.36
C VAL A 108 2.08 4.01 13.98
N TYR A 109 1.43 4.29 12.85
CA TYR A 109 1.20 5.62 12.28
C TYR A 109 -0.29 5.97 12.16
N GLU A 110 -1.20 5.02 12.41
CA GLU A 110 -2.65 5.21 12.23
C GLU A 110 -3.23 6.38 13.04
N GLU A 111 -2.75 6.62 14.26
CA GLU A 111 -3.22 7.74 15.07
C GLU A 111 -2.89 9.10 14.45
N ASP A 112 -1.73 9.23 13.81
CA ASP A 112 -1.28 10.46 13.15
C ASP A 112 -1.93 10.70 11.79
N LEU A 113 -2.57 9.67 11.23
CA LEU A 113 -3.43 9.81 10.06
C LEU A 113 -4.80 10.42 10.41
N TYR A 114 -5.09 10.70 11.69
CA TYR A 114 -6.37 11.27 12.11
C TYR A 114 -6.66 12.61 11.42
N GLY A 115 -7.80 12.67 10.73
CA GLY A 115 -8.24 13.86 9.99
C GLY A 115 -7.72 13.95 8.55
N LEU A 116 -6.78 13.07 8.16
CA LEU A 116 -6.42 12.88 6.75
C LEU A 116 -7.43 11.98 6.04
N LYS A 117 -7.48 12.09 4.72
CA LYS A 117 -8.28 11.21 3.88
C LYS A 117 -7.37 10.16 3.26
N TYR A 118 -7.74 8.89 3.42
CA TYR A 118 -7.01 7.76 2.88
C TYR A 118 -7.98 6.71 2.35
N HIS A 119 -7.47 5.81 1.52
CA HIS A 119 -8.11 4.54 1.17
C HIS A 119 -7.52 3.45 2.05
N GLU A 120 -8.30 2.45 2.42
CA GLU A 120 -7.82 1.31 3.19
C GLU A 120 -8.11 -0.01 2.47
N MET A 121 -7.10 -0.85 2.35
CA MET A 121 -7.23 -2.23 1.94
C MET A 121 -6.84 -3.17 3.07
N SER A 122 -7.78 -4.01 3.49
CA SER A 122 -7.52 -5.11 4.43
C SER A 122 -7.51 -6.44 3.69
N ILE A 123 -6.44 -7.22 3.86
CA ILE A 123 -6.25 -8.53 3.23
C ILE A 123 -6.17 -9.63 4.28
N LEU A 124 -7.18 -10.49 4.31
CA LEU A 124 -7.22 -11.68 5.17
C LEU A 124 -6.81 -12.91 4.37
N ASN A 125 -5.75 -13.59 4.80
CA ASN A 125 -5.38 -14.90 4.27
C ASN A 125 -6.07 -15.99 5.10
N THR A 126 -6.98 -16.75 4.46
CA THR A 126 -7.73 -17.83 5.12
C THR A 126 -7.05 -19.19 5.01
N GLY A 127 -5.91 -19.26 4.31
CA GLY A 127 -5.18 -20.50 4.01
C GLY A 127 -5.50 -21.04 2.61
N ASP A 128 -6.79 -21.11 2.28
CA ASP A 128 -7.24 -21.57 0.96
C ASP A 128 -7.36 -20.42 -0.05
N ASN A 129 -7.79 -19.24 0.41
CA ASN A 129 -8.02 -18.05 -0.42
C ASN A 129 -7.55 -16.79 0.30
N ARG A 130 -7.67 -15.63 -0.38
CA ARG A 130 -7.57 -14.33 0.27
C ARG A 130 -8.88 -13.57 0.13
N GLU A 131 -9.32 -12.97 1.22
CA GLU A 131 -10.48 -12.07 1.26
C GLU A 131 -9.97 -10.63 1.39
N ILE A 132 -10.51 -9.73 0.57
CA ILE A 132 -10.05 -8.34 0.49
C ILE A 132 -11.23 -7.41 0.70
N SER A 133 -11.09 -6.54 1.69
CA SER A 133 -11.95 -5.37 1.87
C SER A 133 -11.20 -4.13 1.41
N PHE A 134 -11.85 -3.28 0.61
CA PHE A 134 -11.31 -1.99 0.17
C PHE A 134 -12.31 -0.87 0.46
N GLU A 135 -11.90 0.15 1.19
CA GLU A 135 -12.72 1.29 1.63
C GLU A 135 -12.17 2.63 1.12
#